data_AF-A0A2W4U6S7-F1
#
_entry.id   AF-A0A2W4U6S7-F1
#
_cell.length_a   1.000
_cell.length_b   1.000
_cell.length_c   1.000
_cell.angle_alpha   90.00
_cell.angle_beta   90.00
_cell.angle_gamma   90.00
#
_symmetry.space_group_name_H-M   'P 1'
#
loop_
_entity.id
_entity.type
_entity.pdbx_description
1 polymer ?
#
loop_
_entity_poly.entity_id
_entity_poly.type
_entity_poly.pdbx_seq_one_letter_code
_entity_poly.pdbx_strand_id
1 'polypeptide(L)'
;MRRIFIWAGGVVGLVVVLLLLAVLALGQWTGSDGFRTRVEREASAALGVPVTLARVSVNVFPLPAVALEGLNVKANPAITLARVEARPVWSALLRGRLTIATLIVREAVLPQATIVLLGARVQDPANEASGPGARDEATDLSWLPRRVVLDDVTWIGAQGRSSTVQAELALDEDGWPADATVAVTRGALAGLKAVLQRGADHQTAWTLKVDVGGGTVQGPLKVTLPEASAKLRELVFDATLETRGVEVSALTAPSRTLTGRLEASTTLSARINPRAGTASVTEALRSQTRFTVNNAVVEGVDLAKAVATVGLSRGGSTALDTLAGQVRTRGQLIELTNLVASSGVLAATGEVTVAPSKVLSGRVRVDVTRGAGGEVLGVPLVVGGTLDDPSVSLSRSALLGAAIGTALMPGVGTGAGANLGDRIGEGIKGLFGK
;
A
#
# COMPACT_ATOMS: atom_id res chain seq x y z
N MET A 1 -10.42 -60.30 34.13
CA MET A 1 -10.37 -59.27 33.05
C MET A 1 -11.61 -58.37 32.98
N ARG A 2 -12.84 -58.88 33.18
CA ARG A 2 -14.10 -58.09 33.08
C ARG A 2 -14.25 -56.94 34.10
N ARG A 3 -13.64 -57.02 35.29
CA ARG A 3 -13.68 -55.96 36.32
C ARG A 3 -12.75 -54.77 35.99
N ILE A 4 -11.59 -55.00 35.38
CA ILE A 4 -10.64 -53.91 35.02
C ILE A 4 -11.21 -53.01 33.92
N PHE A 5 -11.97 -53.57 32.96
CA PHE A 5 -12.65 -52.81 31.91
C PHE A 5 -13.78 -51.89 32.43
N ILE A 6 -14.48 -52.28 33.50
CA ILE A 6 -15.56 -51.48 34.10
C ILE A 6 -14.98 -50.28 34.87
N TRP A 7 -13.86 -50.49 35.57
CA TRP A 7 -13.14 -49.40 36.26
C TRP A 7 -12.46 -48.44 35.27
N ALA A 8 -11.88 -48.95 34.18
CA ALA A 8 -11.33 -48.11 33.11
C ALA A 8 -12.42 -47.25 32.42
N GLY A 9 -13.59 -47.84 32.12
CA GLY A 9 -14.72 -47.11 31.54
C GLY A 9 -15.31 -46.05 32.49
N GLY A 10 -15.38 -46.36 33.80
CA GLY A 10 -15.83 -45.41 34.82
C GLY A 10 -14.88 -44.22 35.02
N VAL A 11 -13.57 -44.47 34.98
CA VAL A 11 -12.54 -43.42 35.09
C VAL A 11 -12.55 -42.51 33.85
N VAL A 12 -12.68 -43.06 32.65
CA VAL A 12 -12.81 -42.28 31.42
C VAL A 12 -14.09 -41.44 31.43
N GLY A 13 -15.22 -42.02 31.86
CA GLY A 13 -16.48 -41.29 32.01
C GLY A 13 -16.39 -40.13 33.02
N LEU A 14 -15.73 -40.35 34.15
CA LEU A 14 -15.52 -39.32 35.18
C LEU A 14 -14.64 -38.17 34.69
N VAL A 15 -13.56 -38.48 33.96
CA VAL A 15 -12.68 -37.47 33.36
C VAL A 15 -13.43 -36.63 32.32
N VAL A 16 -14.27 -37.26 31.50
CA VAL A 16 -15.11 -36.54 30.52
C VAL A 16 -16.12 -35.61 31.22
N VAL A 17 -16.78 -36.07 32.28
CA VAL A 17 -17.71 -35.24 33.06
C VAL A 17 -17.00 -34.09 33.76
N LEU A 18 -15.81 -34.31 34.32
CA LEU A 18 -15.00 -33.25 34.94
C LEU A 18 -14.48 -32.24 33.92
N LEU A 19 -14.09 -32.69 32.73
CA LEU A 19 -13.73 -31.79 31.62
C LEU A 19 -14.94 -30.98 31.17
N LEU A 20 -16.13 -31.58 31.05
CA LEU A 20 -17.36 -30.86 30.72
C LEU A 20 -17.74 -29.84 31.79
N LEU A 21 -17.61 -30.17 33.07
CA LEU A 21 -17.84 -29.25 34.19
C LEU A 21 -16.79 -28.13 34.24
N ALA A 22 -15.52 -28.44 33.95
CA ALA A 22 -14.46 -27.43 33.86
C ALA A 22 -14.70 -26.48 32.68
N VAL A 23 -15.15 -27.00 31.53
CA VAL A 23 -15.58 -26.22 30.36
C VAL A 23 -16.77 -25.32 30.71
N LEU A 24 -17.78 -25.85 31.40
CA LEU A 24 -18.94 -25.09 31.85
C LEU A 24 -18.54 -23.99 32.85
N ALA A 25 -17.64 -24.30 33.79
CA ALA A 25 -17.13 -23.34 34.77
C ALA A 25 -16.27 -22.25 34.11
N LEU A 26 -15.41 -22.60 33.15
CA LEU A 26 -14.63 -21.66 32.34
C LEU A 26 -15.55 -20.76 31.49
N GLY A 27 -16.60 -21.30 30.90
CA GLY A 27 -17.60 -20.53 30.15
C GLY A 27 -18.33 -19.50 31.03
N GLN A 28 -18.73 -19.90 32.24
CA GLN A 28 -19.39 -18.99 33.21
C GLN A 28 -18.43 -17.93 33.78
N TRP A 29 -17.17 -18.29 34.03
CA TRP A 29 -16.17 -17.37 34.59
C TRP A 29 -15.68 -16.34 33.57
N THR A 30 -15.48 -16.75 32.31
CA THR A 30 -15.03 -15.86 31.22
C THR A 30 -16.10 -14.88 30.75
N GLY A 31 -17.38 -15.19 30.97
CA GLY A 31 -18.51 -14.29 30.76
C GLY A 31 -18.74 -13.26 31.88
N SER A 32 -17.94 -13.29 32.96
CA SER A 32 -18.11 -12.36 34.09
C SER A 32 -17.45 -11.00 33.85
N ASP A 33 -18.08 -9.93 34.35
CA ASP A 33 -17.57 -8.55 34.26
C ASP A 33 -16.17 -8.41 34.88
N GLY A 34 -15.86 -9.19 35.93
CA GLY A 34 -14.54 -9.16 36.59
C GLY A 34 -13.39 -9.64 35.71
N PHE A 35 -13.64 -10.64 34.85
CA PHE A 35 -12.62 -11.11 33.90
C PHE A 35 -12.38 -10.05 32.82
N ARG A 36 -13.45 -9.48 32.27
CA ARG A 36 -13.38 -8.38 31.30
C ARG A 36 -12.56 -7.20 31.82
N THR A 37 -12.87 -6.69 33.01
CA THR A 37 -12.17 -5.54 33.60
C THR A 37 -10.69 -5.82 33.86
N ARG A 38 -10.30 -7.07 34.16
CA ARG A 38 -8.89 -7.44 34.30
C ARG A 38 -8.16 -7.39 32.96
N VAL A 39 -8.76 -7.98 31.92
CA VAL A 39 -8.21 -7.95 30.56
C VAL A 39 -8.08 -6.52 30.05
N GLU A 40 -9.08 -5.66 30.26
CA GLU A 40 -9.01 -4.24 29.89
C GLU A 40 -7.86 -3.52 30.59
N ARG A 41 -7.65 -3.77 31.89
CA ARG A 41 -6.59 -3.13 32.68
C ARG A 41 -5.20 -3.56 32.21
N GLU A 42 -4.99 -4.86 32.02
CA GLU A 42 -3.71 -5.40 31.55
C GLU A 42 -3.42 -4.94 30.12
N ALA A 43 -4.43 -4.98 29.23
CA ALA A 43 -4.28 -4.48 27.86
C ALA A 43 -4.00 -2.96 27.82
N SER A 44 -4.66 -2.17 28.67
CA SER A 44 -4.41 -0.72 28.76
C SER A 44 -3.01 -0.41 29.29
N ALA A 45 -2.53 -1.20 30.26
CA ALA A 45 -1.18 -1.06 30.79
C ALA A 45 -0.13 -1.43 29.73
N ALA A 46 -0.32 -2.53 29.00
CA ALA A 46 0.60 -2.97 27.96
C ALA A 46 0.65 -2.03 26.74
N LEU A 47 -0.50 -1.49 26.32
CA LEU A 47 -0.59 -0.60 25.16
C LEU A 47 -0.33 0.88 25.51
N GLY A 48 -0.34 1.24 26.80
CA GLY A 48 -0.21 2.61 27.29
C GLY A 48 -1.38 3.53 26.87
N VAL A 49 -2.50 2.96 26.43
CA VAL A 49 -3.72 3.68 26.00
C VAL A 49 -4.96 2.97 26.55
N PRO A 50 -6.04 3.69 26.89
CA PRO A 50 -7.24 3.07 27.43
C PRO A 50 -7.90 2.13 26.41
N VAL A 51 -8.14 0.88 26.83
CA VAL A 51 -8.83 -0.16 26.07
C VAL A 51 -10.15 -0.50 26.74
N THR A 52 -11.22 -0.55 25.95
CA THR A 52 -12.53 -1.01 26.40
C THR A 52 -13.01 -2.19 25.56
N LEU A 53 -13.67 -3.14 26.20
CA LEU A 53 -14.21 -4.37 25.61
C LEU A 53 -15.71 -4.47 25.93
N ALA A 54 -16.51 -4.93 24.98
CA ALA A 54 -17.91 -5.21 25.23
C ALA A 54 -18.07 -6.57 25.92
N ARG A 55 -17.39 -7.60 25.40
CA ARG A 55 -17.48 -8.98 25.91
C ARG A 55 -16.21 -9.76 25.62
N VAL A 56 -15.90 -10.70 26.51
CA VAL A 56 -14.93 -11.76 26.27
C VAL A 56 -15.68 -13.09 26.31
N SER A 57 -15.45 -13.93 25.31
CA SER A 57 -16.04 -15.27 25.25
C SER A 57 -14.96 -16.31 25.01
N VAL A 58 -15.06 -17.42 25.72
CA VAL A 58 -14.17 -18.57 25.54
C VAL A 58 -15.02 -19.76 25.17
N ASN A 59 -14.91 -20.15 23.91
CA ASN A 59 -15.49 -21.40 23.41
C ASN A 59 -14.47 -22.50 23.64
N VAL A 60 -14.90 -23.64 24.18
CA VAL A 60 -13.99 -24.78 24.42
C VAL A 60 -14.38 -26.00 23.58
N PHE A 61 -15.61 -26.04 23.03
CA PHE A 61 -16.13 -27.12 22.20
C PHE A 61 -17.03 -26.55 21.08
N PRO A 62 -17.06 -27.11 19.85
CA PRO A 62 -16.25 -28.23 19.33
C PRO A 62 -14.81 -27.87 18.98
N LEU A 63 -14.49 -26.59 18.79
CA LEU A 63 -13.14 -26.07 18.60
C LEU A 63 -12.88 -24.98 19.63
N PRO A 64 -11.78 -25.03 20.41
CA PRO A 64 -11.48 -23.97 21.36
C PRO A 64 -11.21 -22.67 20.61
N ALA A 65 -11.73 -21.57 21.12
CA ALA A 65 -11.50 -20.23 20.60
C ALA A 65 -11.69 -19.21 21.72
N VAL A 66 -10.85 -18.18 21.73
CA VAL A 66 -11.06 -16.99 22.55
C VAL A 66 -11.50 -15.88 21.62
N ALA A 67 -12.68 -15.29 21.86
CA ALA A 67 -13.18 -14.17 21.09
C ALA A 67 -13.41 -12.94 21.97
N LEU A 68 -12.86 -11.82 21.53
CA LEU A 68 -13.04 -10.48 22.08
C LEU A 68 -14.04 -9.74 21.20
N GLU A 69 -15.09 -9.18 21.79
CA GLU A 69 -16.12 -8.43 21.07
C GLU A 69 -16.12 -6.96 21.49
N GLY A 70 -16.33 -6.07 20.52
CA GLY A 70 -16.46 -4.63 20.72
C GLY A 70 -15.21 -3.98 21.32
N LEU A 71 -14.03 -4.39 20.84
CA LEU A 71 -12.75 -3.84 21.27
C LEU A 71 -12.60 -2.41 20.72
N ASN A 72 -12.39 -1.45 21.62
CA ASN A 72 -12.13 -0.06 21.27
C ASN A 72 -10.89 0.44 22.00
N VAL A 73 -9.89 0.83 21.22
CA VAL A 73 -8.67 1.44 21.71
C VAL A 73 -8.80 2.95 21.53
N LYS A 74 -8.91 3.68 22.64
CA LYS A 74 -9.11 5.14 22.68
C LYS A 74 -7.80 5.89 22.40
N ALA A 75 -7.22 5.62 21.24
CA ALA A 75 -6.14 6.41 20.67
C ALA A 75 -6.70 7.53 19.78
N ASN A 76 -5.84 8.43 19.33
CA ASN A 76 -6.20 9.48 18.38
C ASN A 76 -5.43 9.28 17.07
N PRO A 77 -6.06 8.78 15.98
CA PRO A 77 -7.45 8.30 15.87
C PRO A 77 -7.71 6.92 16.52
N ALA A 78 -8.97 6.64 16.86
CA ALA A 78 -9.36 5.43 17.58
C ALA A 78 -9.29 4.18 16.69
N ILE A 79 -8.96 3.03 17.30
CA ILE A 79 -9.05 1.72 16.65
C ILE A 79 -10.29 1.01 17.20
N THR A 80 -11.14 0.52 16.32
CA THR A 80 -12.31 -0.28 16.71
C THR A 80 -12.25 -1.64 16.05
N LEU A 81 -12.55 -2.71 16.79
CA LEU A 81 -12.67 -4.06 16.26
C LEU A 81 -13.96 -4.67 16.78
N ALA A 82 -14.88 -5.04 15.87
CA ALA A 82 -16.14 -5.63 16.29
C ALA A 82 -15.92 -7.00 16.92
N ARG A 83 -15.04 -7.82 16.33
CA ARG A 83 -14.69 -9.13 16.86
C ARG A 83 -13.27 -9.55 16.49
N VAL A 84 -12.52 -10.02 17.47
CA VAL A 84 -11.21 -10.65 17.28
C VAL A 84 -11.27 -12.04 17.87
N GLU A 85 -10.95 -13.06 17.09
CA GLU A 85 -11.00 -14.46 17.51
C GLU A 85 -9.64 -15.12 17.32
N ALA A 86 -9.09 -15.65 18.41
CA ALA A 86 -7.86 -16.42 18.40
C ALA A 86 -8.17 -17.89 18.67
N ARG A 87 -7.78 -18.76 17.74
CA ARG A 87 -7.96 -20.21 17.85
C ARG A 87 -6.62 -20.87 18.14
N PRO A 88 -6.46 -21.59 19.27
CA PRO A 88 -5.23 -22.30 19.56
C PRO A 88 -5.11 -23.60 18.75
N VAL A 89 -3.87 -24.09 18.60
CA VAL A 89 -3.62 -25.44 18.08
C VAL A 89 -3.97 -26.47 19.17
N TRP A 90 -5.01 -27.28 18.93
CA TRP A 90 -5.52 -28.23 19.93
C TRP A 90 -4.45 -29.20 20.45
N SER A 91 -3.66 -29.78 19.55
CA SER A 91 -2.62 -30.74 19.91
C SER A 91 -1.49 -30.12 20.73
N ALA A 92 -1.21 -28.83 20.54
CA ALA A 92 -0.23 -28.10 21.35
C ALA A 92 -0.82 -27.76 22.73
N LEU A 93 -2.09 -27.34 22.77
CA LEU A 93 -2.78 -26.99 24.01
C LEU A 93 -2.86 -28.17 24.97
N LEU A 94 -3.19 -29.37 24.46
CA LEU A 94 -3.19 -30.62 25.25
C LEU A 94 -1.80 -31.01 25.79
N ARG A 95 -0.73 -30.54 25.15
CA ARG A 95 0.66 -30.72 25.59
C ARG A 95 1.15 -29.56 26.49
N GLY A 96 0.24 -28.69 26.93
CA GLY A 96 0.56 -27.54 27.78
C GLY A 96 1.24 -26.39 27.04
N ARG A 97 1.19 -26.35 25.70
CA ARG A 97 1.78 -25.27 24.88
C ARG A 97 0.68 -24.43 24.23
N LEU A 98 0.62 -23.15 24.58
CA LEU A 98 -0.29 -22.21 23.93
C LEU A 98 0.35 -21.73 22.62
N THR A 99 -0.19 -22.19 21.49
CA THR A 99 0.21 -21.72 20.15
C THR A 99 -1.03 -21.33 19.37
N ILE A 100 -0.98 -20.24 18.63
CA ILE A 100 -2.14 -19.71 17.90
C ILE A 100 -2.16 -20.34 16.51
N ALA A 101 -3.24 -21.05 16.18
CA ALA A 101 -3.46 -21.64 14.86
C ALA A 101 -4.02 -20.60 13.90
N THR A 102 -5.03 -19.84 14.33
CA THR A 102 -5.75 -18.91 13.46
C THR A 102 -6.14 -17.66 14.23
N LEU A 103 -5.86 -16.50 13.64
CA LEU A 103 -6.32 -15.20 14.11
C LEU A 103 -7.33 -14.64 13.11
N ILE A 104 -8.55 -14.37 13.57
CA ILE A 104 -9.62 -13.80 12.75
C ILE A 104 -9.95 -12.42 13.29
N VAL A 105 -9.90 -11.42 12.42
CA VAL A 105 -10.26 -10.04 12.74
C VAL A 105 -11.45 -9.65 11.89
N ARG A 106 -12.57 -9.29 12.51
CA ARG A 106 -13.81 -8.94 11.82
C ARG A 106 -14.21 -7.50 12.08
N GLU A 107 -14.65 -6.84 11.00
CA GLU A 107 -15.23 -5.50 11.01
C GLU A 107 -14.40 -4.52 11.85
N ALA A 108 -13.10 -4.46 11.54
CA ALA A 108 -12.16 -3.60 12.24
C ALA A 108 -11.92 -2.29 11.47
N VAL A 109 -11.77 -1.18 12.17
CA VAL A 109 -11.32 0.09 11.63
C VAL A 109 -9.91 0.36 12.15
N LEU A 110 -8.95 0.35 11.24
CA LEU A 110 -7.53 0.38 11.52
C LEU A 110 -6.89 1.63 10.89
N PRO A 111 -6.68 2.71 11.66
CA PRO A 111 -5.90 3.84 11.21
C PRO A 111 -4.40 3.53 11.23
N GLN A 112 -3.73 3.72 10.10
CA GLN A 112 -2.29 3.49 9.94
C GLN A 112 -1.47 4.29 10.96
N ALA A 113 -1.81 5.57 11.16
CA ALA A 113 -1.11 6.44 12.11
C ALA A 113 -1.09 5.84 13.53
N THR A 114 -2.22 5.30 13.97
CA THR A 114 -2.35 4.70 15.30
C THR A 114 -1.56 3.39 15.41
N ILE A 115 -1.58 2.55 14.37
CA ILE A 115 -0.80 1.30 14.36
C ILE A 115 0.69 1.59 14.44
N VAL A 116 1.19 2.58 13.68
CA VAL A 116 2.60 2.99 13.71
C VAL A 116 2.98 3.49 15.12
N LEU A 117 2.14 4.32 15.74
CA LEU A 117 2.37 4.84 17.09
C LEU A 117 2.37 3.74 18.16
N LEU A 118 1.43 2.79 18.08
CA LEU A 118 1.38 1.66 19.02
C LEU A 118 2.55 0.71 18.82
N GLY A 119 2.92 0.41 17.57
CA GLY A 119 4.08 -0.44 17.25
C GLY A 119 5.39 0.14 17.79
N ALA A 120 5.58 1.46 17.69
CA ALA A 120 6.77 2.13 18.24
C ALA A 120 6.86 2.01 19.77
N ARG A 121 5.74 2.04 20.51
CA ARG A 121 5.72 1.89 21.98
C ARG A 121 6.00 0.48 22.46
N VAL A 122 5.57 -0.53 21.71
CA VAL A 122 5.82 -1.95 22.02
C VAL A 122 7.29 -2.31 21.77
N GLN A 123 7.94 -1.62 20.84
CA GLN A 123 9.36 -1.83 20.50
C GLN A 123 10.34 -1.00 21.35
N ASP A 124 9.85 -0.20 22.30
CA ASP A 124 10.70 0.63 23.16
C ASP A 124 11.43 -0.26 24.18
N PRO A 125 12.78 -0.35 24.16
CA PRO A 125 13.56 -1.22 25.04
C PRO A 125 13.38 -0.91 26.54
N ALA A 126 12.86 0.27 26.90
CA ALA A 126 12.48 0.58 28.27
C ALA A 126 11.31 -0.30 28.80
N ASN A 127 10.50 -0.88 27.92
CA ASN A 127 9.39 -1.77 28.23
C ASN A 127 9.78 -3.27 28.27
N GLU A 128 11.04 -3.63 27.95
CA GLU A 128 11.54 -5.02 28.08
C GLU A 128 11.77 -5.46 29.54
N ALA A 129 11.61 -4.55 30.52
CA ALA A 129 11.81 -4.86 31.92
C ALA A 129 10.54 -5.39 32.61
N SER A 130 10.03 -6.58 32.22
CA SER A 130 9.13 -7.41 33.06
C SER A 130 8.85 -8.80 32.45
N GLY A 131 9.87 -9.67 32.41
CA GLY A 131 9.67 -11.10 32.15
C GLY A 131 10.97 -11.90 32.28
N PRO A 132 11.04 -12.96 33.09
CA PRO A 132 12.25 -13.77 33.20
C PRO A 132 12.38 -14.67 31.97
N GLY A 133 13.17 -14.23 30.98
CA GLY A 133 13.41 -15.03 29.78
C GLY A 133 14.15 -14.34 28.63
N ALA A 134 14.50 -13.06 28.73
CA ALA A 134 15.20 -12.31 27.67
C ALA A 134 16.69 -12.70 27.54
N ARG A 135 16.97 -13.95 27.14
CA ARG A 135 18.28 -14.39 26.62
C ARG A 135 18.04 -15.36 25.45
N ASP A 136 18.44 -14.92 24.26
CA ASP A 136 18.47 -15.63 22.96
C ASP A 136 17.21 -15.66 22.06
N GLU A 137 16.38 -14.61 22.04
CA GLU A 137 15.25 -14.48 21.07
C GLU A 137 15.69 -14.00 19.66
N ALA A 138 16.72 -14.63 19.09
CA ALA A 138 16.83 -14.66 17.64
C ALA A 138 15.98 -15.84 17.13
N THR A 139 14.75 -15.54 16.73
CA THR A 139 13.92 -16.37 15.83
C THR A 139 13.07 -17.49 16.47
N ASP A 140 12.46 -17.30 17.65
CA ASP A 140 11.28 -18.12 17.98
C ASP A 140 10.04 -17.48 17.35
N LEU A 141 9.70 -17.89 16.12
CA LEU A 141 8.49 -17.44 15.40
C LEU A 141 7.26 -18.27 15.76
N SER A 142 7.35 -19.16 16.76
CA SER A 142 6.24 -20.05 17.15
C SER A 142 5.04 -19.32 17.76
N TRP A 143 5.21 -18.05 18.14
CA TRP A 143 4.12 -17.18 18.60
C TRP A 143 3.24 -16.65 17.46
N LEU A 144 3.74 -16.63 16.21
CA LEU A 144 2.97 -16.14 15.07
C LEU A 144 1.81 -17.09 14.75
N PRO A 145 0.61 -16.56 14.46
CA PRO A 145 -0.51 -17.39 14.05
C PRO A 145 -0.22 -18.06 12.70
N ARG A 146 -0.47 -19.37 12.55
CA ARG A 146 -0.29 -20.04 11.25
C ARG A 146 -1.21 -19.52 10.16
N ARG A 147 -2.34 -18.92 10.53
CA ARG A 147 -3.30 -18.32 9.60
C ARG A 147 -3.86 -17.02 10.16
N VAL A 148 -3.95 -15.99 9.33
CA VAL A 148 -4.58 -14.71 9.64
C VAL A 148 -5.70 -14.47 8.65
N VAL A 149 -6.89 -14.15 9.15
CA VAL A 149 -8.07 -13.82 8.34
C VAL A 149 -8.55 -12.44 8.74
N LEU A 150 -8.60 -11.53 7.78
CA LEU A 150 -9.20 -10.20 7.88
C LEU A 150 -10.53 -10.23 7.14
N ASP A 151 -11.60 -10.00 7.87
CA ASP A 151 -12.98 -10.03 7.38
C ASP A 151 -13.58 -8.62 7.51
N ASP A 152 -13.82 -7.97 6.38
CA ASP A 152 -14.32 -6.59 6.27
C ASP A 152 -13.55 -5.55 7.13
N VAL A 153 -12.22 -5.58 7.05
CA VAL A 153 -11.35 -4.65 7.78
C VAL A 153 -11.18 -3.35 6.99
N THR A 154 -11.58 -2.23 7.57
CA THR A 154 -11.40 -0.89 7.00
C THR A 154 -10.05 -0.30 7.43
N TRP A 155 -9.13 -0.21 6.48
CA TRP A 155 -7.84 0.45 6.63
C TRP A 155 -7.97 1.94 6.33
N ILE A 156 -7.48 2.80 7.21
CA ILE A 156 -7.37 4.26 6.97
C ILE A 156 -5.90 4.61 6.82
N GLY A 157 -5.49 4.93 5.59
CA GLY A 157 -4.09 5.28 5.28
C GLY A 157 -3.65 6.61 5.87
N ALA A 158 -2.35 6.91 5.79
CA ALA A 158 -1.76 8.15 6.31
C ALA A 158 -2.41 9.43 5.75
N GLN A 159 -2.93 9.39 4.51
CA GLN A 159 -3.61 10.52 3.88
C GLN A 159 -5.13 10.53 4.14
N GLY A 160 -5.62 9.79 5.15
CA GLY A 160 -7.03 9.74 5.55
C GLY A 160 -7.95 8.94 4.61
N ARG A 161 -7.39 8.32 3.56
CA ARG A 161 -8.16 7.50 2.61
C ARG A 161 -8.50 6.16 3.23
N SER A 162 -9.77 5.78 3.17
CA SER A 162 -10.26 4.49 3.67
C SER A 162 -10.41 3.46 2.54
N SER A 163 -10.05 2.22 2.85
CA SER A 163 -10.32 1.04 2.02
C SER A 163 -10.74 -0.13 2.90
N THR A 164 -11.83 -0.80 2.54
CA THR A 164 -12.24 -2.04 3.21
C THR A 164 -11.63 -3.22 2.48
N VAL A 165 -10.94 -4.07 3.23
CA VAL A 165 -10.20 -5.22 2.73
C VAL A 165 -10.68 -6.51 3.40
N GLN A 166 -10.75 -7.56 2.61
CA GLN A 166 -10.80 -8.93 3.06
C GLN A 166 -9.46 -9.56 2.71
N ALA A 167 -8.84 -10.25 3.65
CA ALA A 167 -7.54 -10.87 3.39
C ALA A 167 -7.40 -12.19 4.14
N GLU A 168 -6.63 -13.07 3.56
CA GLU A 168 -6.21 -14.31 4.19
C GLU A 168 -4.71 -14.48 3.99
N LEU A 169 -4.00 -14.86 5.04
CA LEU A 169 -2.57 -15.13 5.02
C LEU A 169 -2.35 -16.47 5.71
N ALA A 170 -1.74 -17.42 5.01
CA ALA A 170 -1.23 -18.65 5.58
C ALA A 170 0.29 -18.55 5.73
N LEU A 171 0.82 -18.96 6.87
CA LEU A 171 2.25 -18.98 7.18
C LEU A 171 2.74 -20.42 7.30
N ASP A 172 3.89 -20.70 6.70
CA ASP A 172 4.61 -21.96 6.86
C ASP A 172 5.31 -22.04 8.22
N GLU A 173 5.90 -23.19 8.54
CA GLU A 173 6.58 -23.41 9.83
C GLU A 173 7.81 -22.52 10.04
N ASP A 174 8.39 -22.02 8.95
CA ASP A 174 9.50 -21.05 8.97
C ASP A 174 9.03 -19.60 9.15
N GLY A 175 7.72 -19.38 9.31
CA GLY A 175 7.10 -18.07 9.52
C GLY A 175 6.98 -17.22 8.27
N TRP A 176 7.30 -17.75 7.08
CA TRP A 176 7.10 -17.06 5.81
C TRP A 176 5.71 -17.33 5.22
N PRO A 177 5.15 -16.39 4.43
CA PRO A 177 3.86 -16.59 3.74
C PRO A 177 3.90 -17.79 2.80
N ALA A 178 3.07 -18.79 3.05
CA ALA A 178 2.82 -19.89 2.11
C ALA A 178 1.93 -19.40 0.96
N ASP A 179 0.83 -18.77 1.34
CA ASP A 179 -0.09 -18.10 0.44
C ASP A 179 -0.71 -16.87 1.12
N ALA A 180 -1.09 -15.89 0.31
CA ALA A 180 -1.89 -14.78 0.76
C ALA A 180 -2.91 -14.38 -0.30
N THR A 181 -4.11 -14.04 0.12
CA THR A 181 -5.13 -13.45 -0.73
C THR A 181 -5.60 -12.14 -0.13
N VAL A 182 -5.85 -11.16 -0.99
CA VAL A 182 -6.38 -9.86 -0.58
C VAL A 182 -7.44 -9.44 -1.59
N ALA A 183 -8.57 -8.98 -1.10
CA ALA A 183 -9.64 -8.40 -1.91
C ALA A 183 -10.05 -7.05 -1.30
N VAL A 184 -10.06 -6.01 -2.12
CA VAL A 184 -10.56 -4.70 -1.71
C VAL A 184 -12.02 -4.59 -2.09
N THR A 185 -12.90 -4.57 -1.09
CA THR A 185 -14.36 -4.57 -1.30
C THR A 185 -14.92 -3.16 -1.47
N ARG A 186 -14.34 -2.16 -0.78
CA ARG A 186 -14.78 -0.76 -0.82
C ARG A 186 -13.62 0.22 -0.71
N GLY A 187 -13.83 1.45 -1.20
CA GLY A 187 -12.89 2.56 -1.07
C GLY A 187 -11.88 2.65 -2.21
N ALA A 188 -10.66 3.09 -1.90
CA ALA A 188 -9.58 3.15 -2.88
C ALA A 188 -9.24 1.75 -3.41
N LEU A 189 -9.07 1.60 -4.72
CA LEU A 189 -8.80 0.31 -5.39
C LEU A 189 -9.91 -0.74 -5.23
N ALA A 190 -11.17 -0.32 -5.01
CA ALA A 190 -12.30 -1.24 -4.93
C ALA A 190 -12.36 -2.18 -6.16
N GLY A 191 -12.57 -3.47 -5.90
CA GLY A 191 -12.54 -4.54 -6.90
C GLY A 191 -11.16 -5.17 -7.10
N LEU A 192 -10.10 -4.64 -6.49
CA LEU A 192 -8.77 -5.25 -6.54
C LEU A 192 -8.79 -6.63 -5.87
N LYS A 193 -8.18 -7.61 -6.53
CA LYS A 193 -7.89 -8.94 -5.97
C LYS A 193 -6.43 -9.24 -6.15
N ALA A 194 -5.74 -9.65 -5.10
CA ALA A 194 -4.35 -10.06 -5.13
C ALA A 194 -4.21 -11.47 -4.56
N VAL A 195 -3.32 -12.24 -5.17
CA VAL A 195 -2.93 -13.58 -4.75
C VAL A 195 -1.41 -13.64 -4.76
N LEU A 196 -0.84 -14.08 -3.65
CA LEU A 196 0.57 -14.36 -3.47
C LEU A 196 0.70 -15.86 -3.21
N GLN A 197 1.55 -16.54 -3.96
CA GLN A 197 1.80 -17.98 -3.79
C GLN A 197 3.29 -18.22 -3.70
N ARG A 198 3.73 -18.94 -2.67
CA ARG A 198 5.13 -19.33 -2.49
C ARG A 198 5.52 -20.40 -3.50
N GLY A 199 6.75 -20.30 -4.02
CA GLY A 199 7.36 -21.34 -4.85
C GLY A 199 7.68 -22.61 -4.04
N ALA A 200 8.15 -23.65 -4.73
CA ALA A 200 8.49 -24.93 -4.08
C ALA A 200 9.65 -24.80 -3.06
N ASP A 201 9.72 -25.78 -2.14
CA ASP A 201 10.86 -26.09 -1.27
C ASP A 201 11.33 -24.98 -0.31
N HIS A 202 10.39 -24.32 0.40
CA HIS A 202 10.71 -23.28 1.40
C HIS A 202 11.57 -22.13 0.84
N GLN A 203 11.61 -21.95 -0.48
CA GLN A 203 12.33 -20.84 -1.07
C GLN A 203 11.66 -19.53 -0.67
N THR A 204 12.47 -18.50 -0.46
CA THR A 204 11.99 -17.14 -0.29
C THR A 204 11.71 -16.52 -1.67
N ALA A 205 10.83 -17.19 -2.42
CA ALA A 205 10.38 -16.79 -3.74
C ALA A 205 8.87 -17.03 -3.86
N TRP A 206 8.17 -16.07 -4.46
CA TRP A 206 6.72 -16.06 -4.62
C TRP A 206 6.35 -15.62 -6.02
N THR A 207 5.14 -15.99 -6.43
CA THR A 207 4.47 -15.40 -7.58
C THR A 207 3.35 -14.50 -7.07
N LEU A 208 3.38 -13.23 -7.48
CA LEU A 208 2.32 -12.27 -7.22
C LEU A 208 1.43 -12.17 -8.46
N LYS A 209 0.11 -12.23 -8.27
CA LYS A 209 -0.89 -11.90 -9.28
C LYS A 209 -1.90 -10.93 -8.67
N VAL A 210 -2.17 -9.83 -9.35
CA VAL A 210 -3.13 -8.81 -8.95
C VAL A 210 -4.06 -8.51 -10.11
N ASP A 211 -5.36 -8.67 -9.90
CA ASP A 211 -6.41 -8.25 -10.82
C ASP A 211 -6.94 -6.88 -10.34
N VAL A 212 -6.82 -5.85 -11.18
CA VAL A 212 -7.22 -4.47 -10.84
C VAL A 212 -7.61 -3.70 -12.10
N GLY A 213 -8.67 -2.88 -12.03
CA GLY A 213 -9.10 -2.06 -13.15
C GLY A 213 -9.41 -2.84 -14.44
N GLY A 214 -9.87 -4.10 -14.31
CA GLY A 214 -10.14 -4.99 -15.44
C GLY A 214 -8.90 -5.58 -16.13
N GLY A 215 -7.70 -5.30 -15.64
CA GLY A 215 -6.43 -5.85 -16.12
C GLY A 215 -5.69 -6.64 -15.03
N THR A 216 -4.45 -7.01 -15.33
CA THR A 216 -3.61 -7.88 -14.47
C THR A 216 -2.24 -7.27 -14.24
N VAL A 217 -1.70 -7.39 -13.03
CA VAL A 217 -0.30 -7.18 -12.68
C VAL A 217 0.25 -8.48 -12.14
N GLN A 218 1.30 -9.04 -12.74
CA GLN A 218 1.81 -10.35 -12.32
C GLN A 218 3.32 -10.45 -12.44
N GLY A 219 3.94 -11.25 -11.58
CA GLY A 219 5.35 -11.60 -11.72
C GLY A 219 5.99 -12.17 -10.46
N PRO A 220 7.25 -12.61 -10.54
CA PRO A 220 7.96 -13.17 -9.41
C PRO A 220 8.39 -12.09 -8.41
N LEU A 221 8.39 -12.47 -7.14
CA LEU A 221 8.91 -11.73 -6.01
C LEU A 221 9.89 -12.63 -5.26
N LYS A 222 11.10 -12.15 -4.98
CA LYS A 222 12.15 -12.87 -4.25
C LYS A 222 12.54 -12.06 -3.03
N VAL A 223 12.80 -12.76 -1.94
CA VAL A 223 13.38 -12.19 -0.73
C VAL A 223 14.74 -12.81 -0.49
N THR A 224 15.77 -11.99 -0.39
CA THR A 224 17.12 -12.42 -0.01
C THR A 224 17.32 -12.16 1.46
N LEU A 225 17.59 -13.24 2.20
CA LEU A 225 17.86 -13.20 3.62
C LEU A 225 19.31 -12.75 3.87
N PRO A 226 19.57 -11.98 4.94
CA PRO A 226 20.93 -11.60 5.30
C PRO A 226 21.72 -12.83 5.76
N GLU A 227 23.03 -12.83 5.50
CA GLU A 227 23.93 -13.86 6.03
C GLU A 227 23.92 -13.86 7.56
N ALA A 228 24.06 -15.04 8.18
CA ALA A 228 23.99 -15.20 9.63
C ALA A 228 25.04 -14.36 10.41
N SER A 229 26.16 -14.03 9.76
CA SER A 229 27.29 -13.25 10.29
C SER A 229 27.15 -11.73 10.09
N ALA A 230 26.12 -11.26 9.37
CA ALA A 230 25.96 -9.84 9.05
C ALA A 230 25.57 -9.02 10.29
N LYS A 231 26.32 -7.94 10.56
CA LYS A 231 26.03 -6.98 11.65
C LYS A 231 24.68 -6.26 11.47
N LEU A 232 24.23 -6.11 10.22
CA LEU A 232 22.94 -5.55 9.84
C LEU A 232 22.12 -6.62 9.14
N ARG A 233 20.98 -6.99 9.72
CA ARG A 233 20.05 -7.98 9.15
C ARG A 233 19.04 -7.27 8.25
N GLU A 234 19.48 -6.84 7.07
CA GLU A 234 18.57 -6.27 6.06
C GLU A 234 17.94 -7.40 5.23
N LEU A 235 16.62 -7.36 5.10
CA LEU A 235 15.87 -8.18 4.15
C LEU A 235 15.82 -7.43 2.81
N VAL A 236 16.27 -8.07 1.74
CA VAL A 236 16.20 -7.49 0.39
C VAL A 236 15.04 -8.13 -0.36
N PHE A 237 14.08 -7.31 -0.76
CA PHE A 237 12.94 -7.72 -1.59
C PHE A 237 13.22 -7.27 -3.01
N ASP A 238 13.05 -8.16 -3.98
CA ASP A 238 13.17 -7.87 -5.41
C ASP A 238 11.96 -8.44 -6.14
N ALA A 239 11.34 -7.67 -7.04
CA ALA A 239 10.26 -8.18 -7.87
C ALA A 239 10.32 -7.60 -9.28
N THR A 240 9.88 -8.41 -10.25
CA THR A 240 9.68 -7.98 -11.64
C THR A 240 8.22 -8.23 -12.00
N LEU A 241 7.47 -7.17 -12.31
CA LEU A 241 6.03 -7.23 -12.50
C LEU A 241 5.66 -6.74 -13.91
N GLU A 242 4.82 -7.51 -14.58
CA GLU A 242 4.22 -7.18 -15.87
C GLU A 242 2.76 -6.78 -15.66
N THR A 243 2.40 -5.61 -16.16
CA THR A 243 1.07 -5.02 -16.09
C THR A 243 0.44 -5.06 -17.47
N ARG A 244 -0.78 -5.58 -17.58
CA ARG A 244 -1.51 -5.70 -18.85
C ARG A 244 -2.96 -5.26 -18.73
N GLY A 245 -3.39 -4.38 -19.63
CA GLY A 245 -4.76 -3.95 -19.81
C GLY A 245 -5.41 -3.25 -18.61
N VAL A 246 -4.63 -2.76 -17.65
CA VAL A 246 -5.15 -2.15 -16.42
C VAL A 246 -5.70 -0.76 -16.72
N GLU A 247 -6.94 -0.49 -16.34
CA GLU A 247 -7.51 0.84 -16.44
C GLU A 247 -6.85 1.78 -15.41
N VAL A 248 -6.15 2.82 -15.88
CA VAL A 248 -5.37 3.74 -15.01
C VAL A 248 -6.26 4.46 -13.99
N SER A 249 -7.49 4.77 -14.36
CA SER A 249 -8.44 5.46 -13.48
C SER A 249 -8.81 4.65 -12.24
N ALA A 250 -8.65 3.32 -12.27
CA ALA A 250 -8.81 2.48 -11.08
C ALA A 250 -7.67 2.69 -10.07
N LEU A 251 -6.45 2.97 -10.56
CA LEU A 251 -5.27 3.22 -9.72
C LEU A 251 -5.25 4.65 -9.14
N THR A 252 -5.78 5.61 -9.89
CA THR A 252 -5.82 7.03 -9.53
C THR A 252 -7.14 7.48 -8.92
N ALA A 253 -8.10 6.58 -8.72
CA ALA A 253 -9.36 6.91 -8.04
C ALA A 253 -9.08 7.54 -6.66
N PRO A 254 -9.91 8.46 -6.15
CA PRO A 254 -11.09 9.00 -6.80
C PRO A 254 -10.80 10.15 -7.78
N SER A 255 -9.58 10.71 -7.81
CA SER A 255 -9.29 11.89 -8.64
C SER A 255 -9.29 11.59 -10.13
N ARG A 256 -9.01 10.33 -10.54
CA ARG A 256 -9.17 9.85 -11.92
C ARG A 256 -8.54 10.77 -12.97
N THR A 257 -7.40 11.37 -12.62
CA THR A 257 -6.73 12.39 -13.45
C THR A 257 -6.14 11.85 -14.76
N LEU A 258 -6.06 10.53 -14.87
CA LEU A 258 -5.66 9.83 -16.08
C LEU A 258 -6.54 8.58 -16.24
N THR A 259 -7.12 8.42 -17.43
CA THR A 259 -7.83 7.22 -17.87
C THR A 259 -7.07 6.56 -19.02
N GLY A 260 -7.47 5.33 -19.39
CA GLY A 260 -6.87 4.57 -20.48
C GLY A 260 -6.26 3.26 -20.02
N ARG A 261 -5.82 2.45 -20.99
CA ARG A 261 -5.31 1.09 -20.73
C ARG A 261 -3.79 1.08 -20.60
N LEU A 262 -3.34 0.73 -19.40
CA LEU A 262 -1.93 0.63 -19.01
C LEU A 262 -1.35 -0.75 -19.34
N GLU A 263 -0.24 -0.70 -20.07
CA GLU A 263 0.75 -1.76 -20.20
C GLU A 263 2.05 -1.29 -19.54
N ALA A 264 2.68 -2.11 -18.71
CA ALA A 264 3.92 -1.70 -18.05
C ALA A 264 4.80 -2.87 -17.58
N SER A 265 6.11 -2.68 -17.66
CA SER A 265 7.11 -3.56 -17.03
C SER A 265 7.73 -2.82 -15.84
N THR A 266 7.64 -3.38 -14.64
CA THR A 266 8.11 -2.76 -13.40
C THR A 266 9.15 -3.62 -12.70
N THR A 267 10.27 -3.03 -12.32
CA THR A 267 11.19 -3.61 -11.35
C THR A 267 10.98 -2.92 -9.99
N LEU A 268 10.95 -3.71 -8.93
CA LEU A 268 10.74 -3.28 -7.56
C LEU A 268 11.89 -3.79 -6.71
N SER A 269 12.43 -2.95 -5.83
CA SER A 269 13.37 -3.36 -4.80
C SER A 269 13.09 -2.65 -3.48
N ALA A 270 13.27 -3.34 -2.36
CA ALA A 270 13.22 -2.74 -1.03
C ALA A 270 14.26 -3.38 -0.12
N ARG A 271 14.95 -2.57 0.67
CA ARG A 271 15.86 -3.06 1.72
C ARG A 271 15.31 -2.67 3.06
N ILE A 272 14.79 -3.66 3.79
CA ILE A 272 14.05 -3.44 5.02
C ILE A 272 14.88 -3.94 6.18
N ASN A 273 15.12 -3.07 7.15
CA ASN A 273 15.64 -3.47 8.44
C ASN A 273 14.43 -3.81 9.34
N PRO A 274 14.25 -5.08 9.76
CA PRO A 274 13.11 -5.50 10.59
C PRO A 274 12.99 -4.72 11.91
N ARG A 275 14.09 -4.12 12.39
CA ARG A 275 14.12 -3.32 13.63
C ARG A 275 13.82 -1.83 13.43
N ALA A 276 13.74 -1.34 12.19
CA ALA A 276 13.61 0.10 11.90
C ALA A 276 12.15 0.60 11.91
N GLY A 277 11.21 -0.17 12.46
CA GLY A 277 9.78 0.17 12.51
C GLY A 277 9.09 0.12 11.14
N THR A 278 7.76 0.24 11.13
CA THR A 278 6.93 0.03 9.93
C THR A 278 7.02 1.15 8.90
N ALA A 279 7.37 2.38 9.31
CA ALA A 279 7.55 3.50 8.39
C ALA A 279 8.77 3.32 7.46
N SER A 280 9.80 2.60 7.91
CA SER A 280 10.99 2.33 7.10
C SER A 280 10.67 1.52 5.83
N VAL A 281 9.59 0.74 5.84
CA VAL A 281 9.18 -0.10 4.71
C VAL A 281 8.76 0.75 3.52
N THR A 282 7.96 1.80 3.75
CA THR A 282 7.49 2.67 2.66
C THR A 282 8.64 3.48 2.08
N GLU A 283 9.55 3.97 2.92
CA GLU A 283 10.72 4.74 2.50
C GLU A 283 11.77 3.89 1.77
N ALA A 284 11.90 2.61 2.14
CA ALA A 284 12.82 1.68 1.50
C ALA A 284 12.40 1.27 0.08
N LEU A 285 11.12 1.46 -0.27
CA LEU A 285 10.58 1.03 -1.55
C LEU A 285 11.15 1.85 -2.71
N ARG A 286 11.68 1.14 -3.70
CA ARG A 286 12.18 1.72 -4.95
C ARG A 286 11.59 0.96 -6.11
N SER A 287 11.03 1.67 -7.09
CA SER A 287 10.56 1.04 -8.32
C SER A 287 11.02 1.79 -9.55
N GLN A 288 11.18 1.06 -10.65
CA GLN A 288 11.37 1.61 -11.97
C GLN A 288 10.39 0.92 -12.92
N THR A 289 9.54 1.72 -13.56
CA THR A 289 8.48 1.25 -14.43
C THR A 289 8.63 1.88 -15.79
N ARG A 290 8.64 1.06 -16.85
CA ARG A 290 8.41 1.54 -18.21
C ARG A 290 6.95 1.28 -18.56
N PHE A 291 6.25 2.29 -19.04
CA PHE A 291 4.81 2.17 -19.26
C PHE A 291 4.38 2.70 -20.62
N THR A 292 3.20 2.26 -21.05
CA THR A 292 2.45 2.79 -22.18
C THR A 292 0.97 2.74 -21.82
N VAL A 293 0.30 3.88 -21.92
CA VAL A 293 -1.15 4.00 -21.76
C VAL A 293 -1.74 4.25 -23.14
N ASN A 294 -2.64 3.37 -23.57
CA ASN A 294 -3.36 3.50 -24.83
C ASN A 294 -4.73 4.13 -24.59
N ASN A 295 -5.18 4.96 -25.54
CA ASN A 295 -6.44 5.71 -25.46
C ASN A 295 -6.53 6.50 -24.15
N ALA A 296 -5.48 7.24 -23.85
CA ALA A 296 -5.36 7.96 -22.61
C ALA A 296 -6.20 9.26 -22.64
N VAL A 297 -6.86 9.59 -21.54
CA VAL A 297 -7.45 10.92 -21.36
C VAL A 297 -6.88 11.53 -20.10
N VAL A 298 -6.20 12.66 -20.25
CA VAL A 298 -5.69 13.46 -19.14
C VAL A 298 -6.77 14.45 -18.74
N GLU A 299 -7.26 14.33 -17.51
CA GLU A 299 -8.27 15.23 -16.95
C GLU A 299 -7.61 16.42 -16.24
N GLY A 300 -8.29 17.57 -16.24
CA GLY A 300 -7.81 18.80 -15.62
C GLY A 300 -6.91 19.67 -16.52
N VAL A 301 -6.52 19.16 -17.70
CA VAL A 301 -5.65 19.88 -18.64
C VAL A 301 -6.16 19.70 -20.07
N ASP A 302 -6.46 20.81 -20.74
CA ASP A 302 -6.64 20.87 -22.20
C ASP A 302 -5.40 21.49 -22.86
N LEU A 303 -4.56 20.64 -23.48
CA LEU A 303 -3.32 21.05 -24.14
C LEU A 303 -3.58 21.81 -25.45
N ALA A 304 -4.62 21.45 -26.20
CA ALA A 304 -4.97 22.14 -27.44
C ALA A 304 -5.40 23.58 -27.15
N LYS A 305 -6.22 23.76 -26.11
CA LYS A 305 -6.59 25.08 -25.58
C LYS A 305 -5.37 25.81 -25.02
N ALA A 306 -4.50 25.14 -24.25
CA ALA A 306 -3.28 25.78 -23.72
C ALA A 306 -2.40 26.35 -24.83
N VAL A 307 -2.26 25.66 -25.97
CA VAL A 307 -1.52 26.17 -27.13
C VAL A 307 -2.25 27.35 -27.79
N ALA A 308 -3.58 27.30 -27.90
CA ALA A 308 -4.38 28.36 -28.51
C ALA A 308 -4.48 29.63 -27.65
N THR A 309 -4.48 29.49 -26.31
CA THR A 309 -4.66 30.58 -25.35
C THR A 309 -3.35 31.12 -24.78
N VAL A 310 -2.21 30.75 -25.39
CA VAL A 310 -0.89 31.23 -24.94
C VAL A 310 -0.64 30.82 -23.47
N GLY A 311 -0.88 29.55 -23.16
CA GLY A 311 -0.47 28.90 -21.91
C GLY A 311 -1.30 29.20 -20.68
N LEU A 312 -2.59 29.50 -20.83
CA LEU A 312 -3.51 29.54 -19.69
C LEU A 312 -4.57 28.46 -19.89
N SER A 313 -4.33 27.30 -19.29
CA SER A 313 -5.32 26.22 -19.22
C SER A 313 -5.41 25.69 -17.78
N ARG A 314 -6.60 25.83 -17.20
CA ARG A 314 -7.02 25.21 -15.94
C ARG A 314 -8.30 24.44 -16.24
N GLY A 315 -8.29 23.14 -16.01
CA GLY A 315 -9.41 22.25 -16.33
C GLY A 315 -9.44 21.78 -17.79
N GLY A 316 -10.53 21.10 -18.15
CA GLY A 316 -10.71 20.45 -19.44
C GLY A 316 -10.09 19.05 -19.48
N SER A 317 -10.04 18.45 -20.66
CA SER A 317 -9.42 17.15 -20.87
C SER A 317 -8.67 17.11 -22.18
N THR A 318 -7.60 16.30 -22.22
CA THR A 318 -6.83 16.04 -23.44
C THR A 318 -6.87 14.55 -23.74
N ALA A 319 -7.52 14.19 -24.84
CA ALA A 319 -7.46 12.84 -25.38
C ALA A 319 -6.11 12.61 -26.08
N LEU A 320 -5.50 11.47 -25.82
CA LEU A 320 -4.22 11.02 -26.35
C LEU A 320 -4.40 9.60 -26.90
N ASP A 321 -3.87 9.36 -28.09
CA ASP A 321 -3.81 8.01 -28.66
C ASP A 321 -2.89 7.14 -27.80
N THR A 322 -1.72 7.69 -27.44
CA THR A 322 -0.75 7.02 -26.58
C THR A 322 -0.07 8.00 -25.63
N LEU A 323 0.26 7.52 -24.42
CA LEU A 323 1.14 8.17 -23.45
C LEU A 323 2.12 7.14 -22.92
N ALA A 324 3.41 7.32 -23.20
CA ALA A 324 4.47 6.41 -22.78
C ALA A 324 5.56 7.15 -22.01
N GLY A 325 6.32 6.40 -21.21
CA GLY A 325 7.46 6.97 -20.50
C GLY A 325 8.04 6.04 -19.45
N GLN A 326 8.79 6.63 -18.53
CA GLN A 326 9.39 5.95 -17.40
C GLN A 326 8.94 6.59 -16.10
N VAL A 327 8.63 5.77 -15.11
CA VAL A 327 8.33 6.20 -13.74
C VAL A 327 9.40 5.64 -12.83
N ARG A 328 9.98 6.49 -12.00
CA ARG A 328 10.83 6.08 -10.89
C ARG A 328 10.19 6.49 -9.57
N THR A 329 10.05 5.54 -8.67
CA THR A 329 9.52 5.78 -7.32
C THR A 329 10.63 5.58 -6.30
N ARG A 330 10.73 6.51 -5.34
CA ARG A 330 11.59 6.39 -4.17
C ARG A 330 10.80 6.83 -2.94
N GLY A 331 10.36 5.85 -2.16
CA GLY A 331 9.36 6.08 -1.12
C GLY A 331 8.12 6.76 -1.69
N GLN A 332 7.90 8.02 -1.31
CA GLN A 332 6.74 8.80 -1.74
C GLN A 332 7.04 9.79 -2.89
N LEU A 333 8.29 9.91 -3.32
CA LEU A 333 8.67 10.73 -4.46
C LEU A 333 8.47 9.93 -5.75
N ILE A 334 7.76 10.51 -6.72
CA ILE A 334 7.53 9.92 -8.04
C ILE A 334 8.14 10.85 -9.09
N GLU A 335 8.99 10.31 -9.94
CA GLU A 335 9.60 11.02 -11.06
C GLU A 335 9.15 10.36 -12.36
N LEU A 336 8.48 11.12 -13.22
CA LEU A 336 8.11 10.74 -14.56
C LEU A 336 9.08 11.37 -15.54
N THR A 337 9.78 10.56 -16.32
CA THR A 337 10.79 11.01 -17.27
C THR A 337 10.58 10.37 -18.64
N ASN A 338 11.18 10.97 -19.66
CA ASN A 338 11.03 10.52 -21.04
C ASN A 338 9.56 10.36 -21.44
N LEU A 339 8.70 11.26 -20.96
CA LEU A 339 7.29 11.24 -21.31
C LEU A 339 7.16 11.58 -22.79
N VAL A 340 6.39 10.78 -23.51
CA VAL A 340 6.03 10.99 -24.91
C VAL A 340 4.54 10.71 -25.04
N ALA A 341 3.81 11.68 -25.58
CA ALA A 341 2.38 11.59 -25.83
C ALA A 341 2.07 11.95 -27.28
N SER A 342 1.08 11.28 -27.86
CA SER A 342 0.61 11.52 -29.23
C SER A 342 -0.91 11.62 -29.29
N SER A 343 -1.43 12.51 -30.13
CA SER A 343 -2.86 12.68 -30.40
C SER A 343 -3.05 13.29 -31.78
N GLY A 344 -3.17 12.46 -32.83
CA GLY A 344 -3.31 12.92 -34.21
C GLY A 344 -2.23 13.91 -34.66
N VAL A 345 -2.55 15.21 -34.64
CA VAL A 345 -1.65 16.33 -35.03
C VAL A 345 -0.86 16.92 -33.85
N LEU A 346 -1.01 16.38 -32.64
CA LEU A 346 -0.36 16.82 -31.42
C LEU A 346 0.65 15.78 -30.97
N ALA A 347 1.87 16.23 -30.65
CA ALA A 347 2.88 15.47 -29.95
C ALA A 347 3.31 16.24 -28.69
N ALA A 348 3.59 15.53 -27.60
CA ALA A 348 4.08 16.15 -26.38
C ALA A 348 5.23 15.34 -25.78
N THR A 349 6.25 16.03 -25.28
CA THR A 349 7.37 15.40 -24.58
C THR A 349 7.65 16.12 -23.26
N GLY A 350 8.04 15.42 -22.21
CA GLY A 350 8.36 16.11 -20.97
C GLY A 350 8.81 15.25 -19.80
N GLU A 351 8.90 15.91 -18.66
CA GLU A 351 9.25 15.33 -17.37
C GLU A 351 8.42 15.99 -16.28
N VAL A 352 7.93 15.19 -15.34
CA VAL A 352 7.07 15.63 -14.25
C VAL A 352 7.46 14.92 -12.97
N THR A 353 7.62 15.67 -11.89
CA THR A 353 7.86 15.15 -10.55
C THR A 353 6.61 15.37 -9.69
N VAL A 354 6.21 14.32 -8.98
CA VAL A 354 5.18 14.37 -7.94
C VAL A 354 5.88 14.29 -6.60
N ALA A 355 5.84 15.39 -5.85
CA ALA A 355 6.38 15.43 -4.49
C ALA A 355 5.55 14.56 -3.52
N PRO A 356 6.09 14.17 -2.36
CA PRO A 356 5.32 13.47 -1.32
C PRO A 356 4.05 14.22 -0.87
N SER A 357 4.06 15.55 -0.99
CA SER A 357 2.91 16.43 -0.74
C SER A 357 1.88 16.45 -1.88
N LYS A 358 2.06 15.62 -2.91
CA LYS A 358 1.28 15.57 -4.16
C LYS A 358 1.39 16.81 -5.07
N VAL A 359 2.29 17.73 -4.77
CA VAL A 359 2.56 18.88 -5.64
C VAL A 359 3.23 18.39 -6.92
N LEU A 360 2.74 18.88 -8.06
CA LEU A 360 3.31 18.60 -9.37
C LEU A 360 4.33 19.69 -9.74
N SER A 361 5.43 19.28 -10.36
CA SER A 361 6.40 20.21 -10.94
C SER A 361 7.03 19.57 -12.16
N GLY A 362 7.14 20.29 -13.27
CA GLY A 362 7.70 19.70 -14.47
C GLY A 362 7.74 20.65 -15.66
N ARG A 363 8.27 20.14 -16.77
CA ARG A 363 8.26 20.83 -18.06
C ARG A 363 7.76 19.88 -19.12
N VAL A 364 6.90 20.40 -20.00
CA VAL A 364 6.35 19.67 -21.13
C VAL A 364 6.46 20.58 -22.34
N ARG A 365 6.97 20.04 -23.45
CA ARG A 365 6.92 20.68 -24.75
C ARG A 365 5.78 20.06 -25.54
N VAL A 366 4.90 20.88 -26.07
CA VAL A 366 3.78 20.44 -26.93
C VAL A 366 4.04 20.95 -28.33
N ASP A 367 4.19 20.03 -29.27
CA ASP A 367 4.34 20.31 -30.70
C ASP A 367 3.00 20.04 -31.40
N VAL A 368 2.50 21.04 -32.14
CA VAL A 368 1.25 20.94 -32.91
C VAL A 368 1.55 21.14 -34.39
N THR A 369 1.20 20.16 -35.21
CA THR A 369 1.31 20.26 -36.67
C THR A 369 0.09 20.99 -37.24
N ARG A 370 0.31 22.06 -38.00
CA ARG A 370 -0.77 22.84 -38.65
C ARG A 370 -0.52 23.03 -40.14
N GLY A 371 -1.64 23.11 -40.89
CA GLY A 371 -1.66 23.43 -42.32
C GLY A 371 -1.23 22.26 -43.23
N ALA A 372 -1.52 22.40 -44.53
CA ALA A 372 -1.18 21.40 -45.55
C ALA A 372 0.34 21.23 -45.78
N GLY A 373 1.15 22.19 -45.29
CA GLY A 373 2.62 22.18 -45.39
C GLY A 373 3.35 21.54 -44.20
N GLY A 374 2.64 21.04 -43.18
CA GLY A 374 3.26 20.32 -42.06
C GLY A 374 4.06 21.19 -41.08
N GLU A 375 3.72 22.47 -40.94
CA GLU A 375 4.43 23.37 -40.03
C GLU A 375 4.22 22.95 -38.57
N VAL A 376 5.32 22.82 -37.81
CA VAL A 376 5.29 22.36 -36.41
C VAL A 376 5.49 23.56 -35.47
N LEU A 377 4.45 23.88 -34.70
CA LEU A 377 4.52 24.90 -33.65
C LEU A 377 4.78 24.23 -32.29
N GLY A 378 5.95 24.46 -31.73
CA GLY A 378 6.31 23.98 -30.40
C GLY A 378 6.12 25.01 -29.30
N VAL A 379 5.38 24.63 -28.27
CA VAL A 379 5.07 25.47 -27.10
C VAL A 379 5.66 24.83 -25.84
N PRO A 380 6.66 25.46 -25.20
CA PRO A 380 7.18 25.01 -23.92
C PRO A 380 6.25 25.43 -22.78
N LEU A 381 5.85 24.45 -21.99
CA LEU A 381 4.91 24.57 -20.89
C LEU A 381 5.55 24.08 -19.57
N VAL A 382 5.14 24.69 -18.46
CA VAL A 382 5.47 24.30 -17.10
C VAL A 382 4.26 23.67 -16.46
N VAL A 383 4.47 22.50 -15.85
CA VAL A 383 3.45 21.76 -15.11
C VAL A 383 3.52 22.17 -13.65
N GLY A 384 2.35 22.45 -13.05
CA GLY A 384 2.21 22.81 -11.65
C GLY A 384 0.89 22.34 -11.05
N GLY A 385 0.56 22.82 -9.85
CA GLY A 385 -0.65 22.43 -9.12
C GLY A 385 -0.44 21.16 -8.30
N THR A 386 -1.48 20.34 -8.17
CA THR A 386 -1.45 19.09 -7.40
C THR A 386 -1.91 17.91 -8.25
N LEU A 387 -1.65 16.69 -7.80
CA LEU A 387 -2.12 15.48 -8.49
C LEU A 387 -3.64 15.44 -8.67
N ASP A 388 -4.39 16.09 -7.78
CA ASP A 388 -5.86 16.14 -7.80
C ASP A 388 -6.41 17.36 -8.59
N ASP A 389 -5.58 18.40 -8.80
CA ASP A 389 -5.90 19.61 -9.57
C ASP A 389 -4.65 20.06 -10.36
N PRO A 390 -4.35 19.38 -11.50
CA PRO A 390 -3.19 19.70 -12.31
C PRO A 390 -3.38 21.00 -13.09
N SER A 391 -2.29 21.72 -13.34
CA SER A 391 -2.33 22.95 -14.14
C SER A 391 -1.10 23.10 -15.03
N VAL A 392 -1.28 23.83 -16.13
CA VAL A 392 -0.21 24.05 -17.10
C VAL A 392 -0.13 25.53 -17.47
N SER A 393 1.10 26.06 -17.53
CA SER A 393 1.36 27.46 -17.85
C SER A 393 2.56 27.62 -18.79
N LEU A 394 2.70 28.76 -19.47
CA LEU A 394 3.94 29.04 -20.23
C LEU A 394 5.16 29.15 -19.30
N SER A 395 6.32 28.76 -19.81
CA SER A 395 7.59 29.06 -19.13
C SER A 395 7.81 30.57 -19.05
N ARG A 396 8.52 31.04 -18.02
CA ARG A 396 8.82 32.47 -17.86
C ARG A 396 9.62 33.03 -19.05
N SER A 397 10.53 32.24 -19.61
CA SER A 397 11.27 32.54 -20.83
C SER A 397 10.35 32.66 -22.05
N ALA A 398 9.38 31.76 -22.18
CA ALA A 398 8.41 31.80 -23.26
C ALA A 398 7.42 32.96 -23.14
N LEU A 399 7.02 33.38 -21.94
CA LEU A 399 6.23 34.59 -21.72
C LEU A 399 6.97 35.85 -22.20
N LEU A 400 8.27 35.96 -21.88
CA LEU A 400 9.11 37.07 -22.32
C LEU A 400 9.28 37.07 -23.85
N GLY A 401 9.56 35.91 -24.44
CA GLY A 401 9.64 35.74 -25.89
C GLY A 401 8.32 36.05 -26.61
N ALA A 402 7.19 35.60 -26.04
CA ALA A 402 5.85 35.87 -26.55
C ALA A 402 5.51 37.36 -26.52
N ALA A 403 5.87 38.08 -25.45
CA ALA A 403 5.66 39.52 -25.33
C ALA A 403 6.44 40.30 -26.42
N ILE A 404 7.70 39.94 -26.66
CA ILE A 404 8.52 40.55 -27.71
C ILE A 404 7.95 40.22 -29.10
N GLY A 405 7.60 38.96 -29.35
CA GLY A 405 7.04 38.54 -30.63
C GLY A 405 5.68 39.17 -30.95
N THR A 406 4.84 39.37 -29.94
CA THR A 406 3.53 40.04 -30.08
C THR A 406 3.67 41.53 -30.39
N ALA A 407 4.70 42.19 -29.88
CA ALA A 407 4.99 43.59 -30.21
C ALA A 407 5.38 43.79 -31.68
N LEU A 408 5.94 42.76 -32.33
CA LEU A 408 6.34 42.80 -33.73
C LEU A 408 5.21 42.35 -34.67
N MET A 409 4.51 41.26 -34.35
CA MET A 409 3.37 40.75 -35.14
C MET A 409 2.33 40.06 -34.24
N PRO A 410 1.13 40.64 -34.06
CA PRO A 410 0.06 40.01 -33.27
C PRO A 410 -0.36 38.63 -33.84
N GLY A 411 -0.54 37.64 -32.96
CA GLY A 411 -1.01 36.29 -33.32
C GLY A 411 0.08 35.34 -33.80
N VAL A 412 0.78 35.68 -34.89
CA VAL A 412 1.86 34.82 -35.46
C VAL A 412 3.21 35.02 -34.77
N GLY A 413 3.53 36.24 -34.33
CA GLY A 413 4.78 36.55 -33.65
C GLY A 413 4.85 36.01 -32.23
N THR A 414 3.70 35.84 -31.56
CA THR A 414 3.60 35.34 -30.18
C THR A 414 4.16 33.91 -30.03
N GLY A 415 3.78 33.01 -30.95
CA GLY A 415 4.25 31.62 -30.93
C GLY A 415 5.71 31.47 -31.34
N ALA A 416 6.14 32.21 -32.37
CA ALA A 416 7.53 32.20 -32.83
C ALA A 416 8.49 32.82 -31.79
N GLY A 417 8.11 33.94 -31.18
CA GLY A 417 8.88 34.62 -30.14
C GLY A 417 9.02 33.79 -28.87
N ALA A 418 7.94 33.09 -28.45
CA ALA A 418 7.98 32.18 -27.31
C ALA A 418 9.04 31.07 -27.46
N ASN A 419 9.09 30.44 -28.63
CA ASN A 419 10.04 29.37 -28.94
C ASN A 419 11.50 29.89 -29.06
N LEU A 420 11.69 31.09 -29.63
CA LEU A 420 13.01 31.72 -29.73
C LEU A 420 13.54 32.16 -28.35
N GLY A 421 12.68 32.74 -27.51
CA GLY A 421 13.05 33.17 -26.15
C GLY A 421 13.47 32.01 -25.24
N ASP A 422 12.81 30.85 -25.36
CA ASP A 422 13.13 29.65 -24.59
C ASP A 422 14.52 29.09 -24.96
N ARG A 423 14.83 28.98 -26.27
CA ARG A 423 16.15 28.52 -26.76
C ARG A 423 17.29 29.44 -26.32
N ILE A 424 17.07 30.76 -26.34
CA ILE A 424 18.07 31.74 -25.87
C ILE A 424 18.28 31.61 -24.35
N GLY A 425 17.20 31.45 -23.59
CA GLY A 425 17.27 31.25 -22.14
C GLY A 425 18.04 30.00 -21.73
N GLU A 426 17.81 28.86 -22.40
CA GLU A 426 18.56 27.62 -22.16
C GLU A 426 20.04 27.73 -22.55
N GLY A 427 20.35 28.35 -23.69
CA GLY A 427 21.73 28.56 -24.15
C GLY A 427 22.56 29.43 -23.19
N ILE A 428 21.97 30.50 -22.65
CA ILE A 428 22.62 31.35 -21.65
C ILE A 428 22.81 30.58 -20.34
N LYS A 429 21.82 29.81 -19.90
CA LYS A 429 21.93 29.02 -18.67
C LYS A 429 22.99 27.92 -18.77
N GLY A 430 23.16 27.33 -19.96
CA GLY A 430 24.23 26.36 -20.25
C GLY A 430 25.64 26.97 -20.32
N LEU A 431 25.76 28.26 -20.65
CA LEU A 431 27.03 29.00 -20.70
C LEU A 431 27.47 29.56 -19.34
N PHE A 432 26.54 29.74 -18.40
CA PHE A 432 26.80 30.40 -17.11
C PHE A 432 26.38 29.60 -15.86
N GLY A 433 25.92 28.35 -15.99
CA GLY A 433 25.35 27.57 -14.89
C GLY A 433 26.19 26.36 -14.45
N LYS A 434 26.94 26.52 -13.35
CA LYS A 434 27.03 25.53 -12.27
C LYS A 434 26.01 25.89 -11.20
#